data_AF-A0A0R2WQ94-F1
#
_entry.id   AF-A0A0R2WQ94-F1
#
_cell.length_a   1.000
_cell.length_b   1.000
_cell.length_c   1.000
_cell.angle_alpha   90.00
_cell.angle_beta   90.00
_cell.angle_gamma   90.00
#
_symmetry.space_group_name_H-M   'P 1'
#
loop_
_entity.id
_entity.type
_entity.pdbx_description
1 polymer ?
#
loop_
_entity_poly.entity_id
_entity_poly.type
_entity_poly.pdbx_seq_one_letter_code
_entity_poly.pdbx_strand_id
1 'polypeptide(L)'
;MRDARFRPVCQYTMRALLIAVLSLLLNASAWAQSLPRSSPASVGLSSDRLERLPAAMQRYIDANQLAGTVTLVARDGKVVHLETQGWRDKEHDTPMTEDTIFFIMSMTKPIVSTALMMLYEEGRFLLTDPVTKWIPEIAGKQVLIQDDAGVHRMTPRQPITVRDVLAHTTGLDPARELLTEDEQALLSRESSLEATLIKRAPLPLAFHPSEDWQYGSSTDYVALLVERISGEPLKDFLQERILDPLAMNDTSYVVPAEKRDRVATVYSPTGPNKTIEVFRTPEYSSVPFFGSDYYGGVAGLFSTASDYWRFSQMLLNGGKLGRVQLLSP
;
A
#
# COMPACT_ATOMS: atom_id res chain seq x y z
N MET A 1 -13.00 33.68 68.98
CA MET A 1 -11.57 33.74 68.65
C MET A 1 -11.27 32.54 67.76
N ARG A 2 -10.94 32.81 66.48
CA ARG A 2 -10.30 31.95 65.45
C ARG A 2 -10.99 30.65 64.98
N ASP A 3 -11.68 30.77 63.85
CA ASP A 3 -11.89 29.69 62.86
C ASP A 3 -10.61 29.48 62.03
N ALA A 4 -10.11 28.25 61.96
CA ALA A 4 -9.00 27.86 61.08
C ALA A 4 -9.52 27.01 59.91
N ARG A 5 -9.46 27.58 58.71
CA ARG A 5 -9.79 26.91 57.44
C ARG A 5 -8.64 25.99 57.02
N PHE A 6 -8.90 24.70 56.91
CA PHE A 6 -8.01 23.77 56.19
C PHE A 6 -8.11 24.03 54.68
N ARG A 7 -6.97 24.34 54.06
CA ARG A 7 -6.83 24.43 52.59
C ARG A 7 -6.51 23.05 52.00
N PRO A 8 -7.04 22.68 50.82
CA PRO A 8 -6.76 21.40 50.19
C PRO A 8 -5.42 21.47 49.43
N VAL A 9 -4.36 20.89 50.01
CA VAL A 9 -3.03 20.78 49.36
C VAL A 9 -2.99 19.63 48.33
N CYS A 10 -4.01 18.76 48.30
CA CYS A 10 -3.97 17.49 47.55
C CYS A 10 -4.36 17.57 46.05
N GLN A 11 -5.01 18.64 45.60
CA GLN A 11 -5.49 18.74 44.20
C GLN A 11 -4.44 19.25 43.20
N TYR A 12 -3.45 20.02 43.67
CA TYR A 12 -2.42 20.59 42.80
C TYR A 12 -1.34 19.57 42.42
N THR A 13 -1.00 18.65 43.32
CA THR A 13 0.01 17.59 43.08
C THR A 13 -0.49 16.56 42.07
N MET A 14 -1.77 16.20 42.10
CA MET A 14 -2.35 15.22 41.17
C MET A 14 -2.49 15.76 39.74
N ARG A 15 -2.82 17.06 39.58
CA ARG A 15 -2.83 17.74 38.26
C ARG A 15 -1.43 17.89 37.68
N ALA A 16 -0.43 18.23 38.51
CA ALA A 16 0.96 18.32 38.06
C ALA A 16 1.52 16.95 37.64
N LEU A 17 1.15 15.87 38.34
CA LEU A 17 1.52 14.50 37.96
C LEU A 17 0.85 14.07 36.65
N LEU A 18 -0.44 14.39 36.45
CA LEU A 18 -1.16 14.07 35.21
C LEU A 18 -0.60 14.82 34.00
N ILE A 19 -0.25 16.10 34.17
CA ILE A 19 0.37 16.92 33.12
C ILE A 19 1.78 16.40 32.80
N ALA A 20 2.56 16.02 33.80
CA ALA A 20 3.89 15.43 33.62
C ALA A 20 3.84 14.06 32.90
N VAL A 21 2.86 13.21 33.24
CA VAL A 21 2.64 11.92 32.56
C VAL A 21 2.15 12.12 31.12
N LEU A 22 1.24 13.06 30.87
CA LEU A 22 0.82 13.40 29.49
C LEU A 22 1.98 13.96 28.66
N SER A 23 2.83 14.81 29.24
CA SER A 23 4.00 15.37 28.54
C SER A 23 5.13 14.35 28.35
N LEU A 24 5.27 13.35 29.22
CA LEU A 24 6.15 12.20 29.01
C LEU A 24 5.63 11.25 27.91
N LEU A 25 4.32 11.04 27.83
CA LEU A 25 3.68 10.24 26.77
C LEU A 25 3.73 10.94 25.40
N LEU A 26 3.51 12.26 25.35
CA LEU A 26 3.64 13.07 24.13
C LEU A 26 5.09 13.10 23.61
N ASN A 27 6.08 13.12 24.51
CA ASN A 27 7.48 13.06 24.10
C ASN A 27 7.88 11.65 23.62
N ALA A 28 7.41 10.57 24.23
CA ALA A 28 7.72 9.21 23.76
C ALA A 28 7.24 8.96 22.32
N SER A 29 6.11 9.56 21.92
CA SER A 29 5.59 9.49 20.55
C SER A 29 6.44 10.28 19.55
N ALA A 30 7.01 11.42 19.95
CA ALA A 30 7.82 12.26 19.07
C ALA A 30 9.19 11.62 18.74
N TRP A 31 9.81 10.89 19.67
CA TRP A 31 11.07 10.17 19.42
C TRP A 31 10.90 8.90 18.56
N ALA A 32 9.69 8.33 18.50
CA ALA A 32 9.37 7.20 17.62
C ALA A 32 9.20 7.60 16.14
N GLN A 33 9.04 8.90 15.86
CA GLN A 33 8.69 9.40 14.54
C GLN A 33 9.90 9.76 13.67
N SER A 34 11.07 10.04 14.28
CA SER A 34 12.29 10.31 13.52
C SER A 34 12.93 9.02 13.01
N LEU A 35 13.29 8.99 11.72
CA LEU A 35 14.02 7.87 11.13
C LEU A 35 15.38 7.69 11.84
N PRO A 36 15.82 6.46 12.14
CA PRO A 36 17.12 6.21 12.75
C PRO A 36 18.25 6.53 11.76
N ARG A 37 18.76 7.76 11.78
CA ARG A 37 19.81 8.21 10.84
C ARG A 37 21.21 7.81 11.30
N SER A 38 22.10 7.53 10.34
CA SER A 38 23.52 7.24 10.59
C SER A 38 24.40 7.61 9.40
N SER A 39 25.73 7.64 9.58
CA SER A 39 26.64 7.84 8.45
C SER A 39 26.73 6.58 7.57
N PRO A 40 26.93 6.70 6.24
CA PRO A 40 27.11 5.55 5.36
C PRO A 40 28.20 4.58 5.84
N ALA A 41 29.36 5.13 6.24
CA ALA A 41 30.51 4.34 6.68
C ALA A 41 30.18 3.47 7.91
N SER A 42 29.33 3.94 8.82
CA SER A 42 28.96 3.21 10.05
C SER A 42 28.17 1.92 9.81
N VAL A 43 27.61 1.74 8.61
CA VAL A 43 26.87 0.54 8.18
C VAL A 43 27.56 -0.13 6.98
N GLY A 44 28.84 0.18 6.75
CA GLY A 44 29.63 -0.43 5.68
C GLY A 44 29.20 0.01 4.27
N LEU A 45 28.67 1.21 4.10
CA LEU A 45 28.38 1.83 2.80
C LEU A 45 29.38 2.96 2.50
N SER A 46 29.70 3.15 1.21
CA SER A 46 30.60 4.21 0.75
C SER A 46 29.85 5.52 0.59
N SER A 47 30.26 6.56 1.33
CA SER A 47 29.74 7.93 1.19
C SER A 47 29.93 8.44 -0.24
N ASP A 48 31.14 8.32 -0.79
CA ASP A 48 31.51 8.77 -2.15
C ASP A 48 30.64 8.13 -3.26
N ARG A 49 30.13 6.92 -3.04
CA ARG A 49 29.21 6.28 -4.00
C ARG A 49 27.78 6.79 -3.83
N LEU A 50 27.33 7.06 -2.60
CA LEU A 50 25.99 7.60 -2.36
C LEU A 50 25.85 9.04 -2.85
N GLU A 51 26.92 9.83 -2.84
CA GLU A 51 26.96 11.18 -3.44
C GLU A 51 26.67 11.19 -4.95
N ARG A 52 26.70 10.04 -5.62
CA ARG A 52 26.34 9.91 -7.04
C ARG A 52 24.83 9.84 -7.26
N LEU A 53 24.05 9.49 -6.23
CA LEU A 53 22.59 9.35 -6.34
C LEU A 53 21.91 10.68 -6.69
N PRO A 54 22.20 11.81 -6.01
CA PRO A 54 21.57 13.08 -6.33
C PRO A 54 21.87 13.54 -7.75
N ALA A 55 23.13 13.43 -8.17
CA ALA A 55 23.53 13.75 -9.54
C ALA A 55 22.85 12.83 -10.56
N ALA A 56 22.54 11.58 -10.22
CA ALA A 56 21.82 10.66 -11.10
C ALA A 56 20.33 11.03 -11.24
N MET A 57 19.65 11.30 -10.13
CA MET A 57 18.25 11.71 -10.13
C MET A 57 18.06 13.08 -10.78
N GLN A 58 18.99 14.02 -10.54
CA GLN A 58 18.96 15.36 -11.16
C GLN A 58 18.95 15.29 -12.69
N ARG A 59 19.70 14.36 -13.31
CA ARG A 59 19.69 14.21 -14.78
C ARG A 59 18.30 13.88 -15.34
N TYR A 60 17.50 13.08 -14.63
CA TYR A 60 16.13 12.79 -15.05
C TYR A 60 15.22 14.02 -14.91
N ILE A 61 15.46 14.86 -13.90
CA ILE A 61 14.73 16.11 -13.69
C ILE A 61 15.09 17.13 -14.78
N ASP A 62 16.38 17.32 -15.04
CA ASP A 62 16.90 18.23 -16.07
C ASP A 62 16.42 17.83 -17.48
N ALA A 63 16.33 16.51 -17.74
CA ALA A 63 15.80 15.95 -18.98
C ALA A 63 14.27 16.00 -19.07
N ASN A 64 13.57 16.55 -18.07
CA ASN A 64 12.12 16.56 -17.96
C ASN A 64 11.49 15.14 -18.08
N GLN A 65 12.13 14.15 -17.47
CA GLN A 65 11.66 12.76 -17.38
C GLN A 65 11.08 12.45 -15.99
N LEU A 66 11.41 13.25 -14.98
CA LEU A 66 10.82 13.25 -13.64
C LEU A 66 10.57 14.70 -13.20
N ALA A 67 9.52 14.94 -12.42
CA ALA A 67 9.29 16.26 -11.82
C ALA A 67 10.16 16.46 -10.58
N GLY A 68 10.25 15.43 -9.74
CA GLY A 68 11.05 15.45 -8.53
C GLY A 68 11.24 14.05 -7.97
N THR A 69 12.07 13.92 -6.95
CA THR A 69 12.38 12.65 -6.31
C THR A 69 12.52 12.81 -4.80
N VAL A 70 12.14 11.76 -4.08
CA VAL A 70 12.58 11.51 -2.69
C VAL A 70 13.33 10.19 -2.71
N THR A 71 14.61 10.20 -2.37
CA THR A 71 15.46 8.99 -2.37
C THR A 71 15.84 8.63 -0.95
N LEU A 72 15.51 7.42 -0.51
CA LEU A 72 15.85 6.91 0.82
C LEU A 72 16.69 5.63 0.69
N VAL A 73 17.86 5.59 1.35
CA VAL A 73 18.69 4.38 1.47
C VAL A 73 18.90 4.07 2.94
N ALA A 74 18.66 2.81 3.30
CA ALA A 74 18.87 2.31 4.65
C ALA A 74 19.64 0.98 4.64
N ARG A 75 20.40 0.74 5.71
CA ARG A 75 21.09 -0.53 5.97
C ARG A 75 21.22 -0.74 7.48
N ASP A 76 21.12 -2.00 7.92
CA ASP A 76 21.16 -2.39 9.33
C ASP A 76 20.19 -1.59 10.21
N GLY A 77 18.98 -1.35 9.67
CA GLY A 77 17.94 -0.58 10.35
C GLY A 77 18.20 0.92 10.45
N LYS A 78 19.23 1.45 9.78
CA LYS A 78 19.62 2.86 9.83
C LYS A 78 19.52 3.52 8.46
N VAL A 79 18.87 4.67 8.39
CA VAL A 79 18.80 5.52 7.19
C VAL A 79 20.11 6.28 7.03
N VAL A 80 20.76 6.12 5.87
CA VAL A 80 22.05 6.75 5.58
C VAL A 80 22.02 7.76 4.44
N HIS A 81 20.91 7.80 3.71
CA HIS A 81 20.62 8.80 2.70
C HIS A 81 19.12 9.04 2.70
N LEU A 82 18.72 10.30 2.78
CA LEU A 82 17.36 10.77 2.55
C LEU A 82 17.49 12.15 1.92
N GLU A 83 17.12 12.26 0.65
CA GLU A 83 17.29 13.49 -0.10
C GLU A 83 16.11 13.72 -1.04
N THR A 84 15.80 15.00 -1.25
CA THR A 84 14.72 15.46 -2.11
C THR A 84 15.23 16.39 -3.19
N GLN A 85 14.75 16.23 -4.42
CA GLN A 85 15.13 17.05 -5.55
C GLN A 85 13.90 17.39 -6.42
N GLY A 86 13.94 18.54 -7.10
CA GLY A 86 12.89 18.97 -8.00
C GLY A 86 11.59 19.37 -7.30
N TRP A 87 10.47 19.07 -7.94
CA TRP A 87 9.15 19.57 -7.56
C TRP A 87 8.18 18.44 -7.22
N ARG A 88 7.36 18.63 -6.19
CA ARG A 88 6.17 17.79 -5.99
C ARG A 88 5.01 18.24 -6.88
N ASP A 89 5.02 19.51 -7.26
CA ASP A 89 4.16 20.09 -8.29
C ASP A 89 5.00 21.10 -9.09
N LYS A 90 5.40 20.69 -10.29
CA LYS A 90 6.23 21.46 -11.20
C LYS A 90 5.47 22.63 -11.84
N GLU A 91 4.14 22.57 -11.90
CA GLU A 91 3.32 23.58 -12.59
C GLU A 91 3.11 24.81 -11.71
N HIS A 92 3.28 24.63 -10.40
CA HIS A 92 3.18 25.68 -9.38
C HIS A 92 4.52 25.92 -8.66
N ASP A 93 5.65 25.48 -9.24
CA ASP A 93 6.99 25.60 -8.66
C ASP A 93 7.07 25.14 -7.19
N THR A 94 6.28 24.14 -6.81
CA THR A 94 6.20 23.67 -5.43
C THR A 94 7.28 22.62 -5.17
N PRO A 95 8.22 22.91 -4.25
CA PRO A 95 9.38 22.05 -4.04
C PRO A 95 8.99 20.68 -3.46
N MET A 96 9.75 19.67 -3.87
CA MET A 96 9.70 18.34 -3.26
C MET A 96 10.19 18.40 -1.80
N THR A 97 9.55 17.65 -0.91
CA THR A 97 9.88 17.58 0.53
C THR A 97 9.93 16.13 1.02
N GLU A 98 10.68 15.83 2.08
CA GLU A 98 10.84 14.46 2.60
C GLU A 98 9.50 13.81 2.99
N ASP A 99 8.53 14.63 3.35
CA ASP A 99 7.19 14.26 3.80
C ASP A 99 6.13 14.32 2.70
N THR A 100 6.54 14.50 1.44
CA THR A 100 5.63 14.45 0.28
C THR A 100 4.93 13.10 0.21
N ILE A 101 3.60 13.14 0.03
CA ILE A 101 2.73 11.99 -0.07
C ILE A 101 2.57 11.60 -1.54
N PHE A 102 2.86 10.34 -1.85
CA PHE A 102 2.76 9.79 -3.19
C PHE A 102 1.62 8.78 -3.27
N PHE A 103 0.93 8.75 -4.40
CA PHE A 103 0.10 7.59 -4.74
C PHE A 103 1.01 6.42 -5.14
N ILE A 104 1.15 5.43 -4.27
CA ILE A 104 2.18 4.39 -4.39
C ILE A 104 1.78 3.22 -5.30
N MET A 105 0.58 3.29 -5.91
CA MET A 105 0.09 2.31 -6.88
C MET A 105 0.29 0.87 -6.41
N SER A 106 1.03 0.07 -7.17
CA SER A 106 1.24 -1.37 -6.95
C SER A 106 2.02 -1.70 -5.68
N MET A 107 2.69 -0.73 -5.06
CA MET A 107 3.26 -0.88 -3.72
C MET A 107 2.19 -1.03 -2.63
N THR A 108 0.90 -0.93 -2.97
CA THR A 108 -0.21 -1.37 -2.11
C THR A 108 -0.20 -2.89 -1.89
N LYS A 109 0.19 -3.68 -2.90
CA LYS A 109 0.07 -5.15 -2.88
C LYS A 109 0.79 -5.80 -1.70
N PRO A 110 2.07 -5.48 -1.39
CA PRO A 110 2.76 -6.11 -0.26
C PRO A 110 2.07 -5.85 1.08
N ILE A 111 1.47 -4.67 1.27
CA ILE A 111 0.76 -4.31 2.51
C ILE A 111 -0.50 -5.16 2.66
N VAL A 112 -1.32 -5.27 1.60
CA VAL A 112 -2.54 -6.08 1.61
C VAL A 112 -2.23 -7.58 1.69
N SER A 113 -1.18 -8.05 1.02
CA SER A 113 -0.71 -9.43 1.15
C SER A 113 -0.23 -9.73 2.57
N THR A 114 0.43 -8.78 3.24
CA THR A 114 0.81 -8.91 4.66
C THR A 114 -0.43 -9.10 5.54
N ALA A 115 -1.48 -8.30 5.31
CA ALA A 115 -2.75 -8.45 6.04
C ALA A 115 -3.34 -9.86 5.89
N LEU A 116 -3.36 -10.41 4.66
CA LEU A 116 -3.84 -11.77 4.45
C LEU A 116 -2.94 -12.81 5.13
N MET A 117 -1.62 -12.62 5.11
CA MET A 117 -0.69 -13.53 5.80
C MET A 117 -0.78 -13.45 7.33
N MET A 118 -1.18 -12.32 7.91
CA MET A 118 -1.48 -12.25 9.35
C MET A 118 -2.66 -13.17 9.70
N LEU A 119 -3.71 -13.17 8.89
CA LEU A 119 -4.86 -14.07 9.05
C LEU A 119 -4.48 -15.54 8.84
N TYR A 120 -3.49 -15.83 7.98
CA TYR A 120 -2.92 -17.17 7.82
C TYR A 120 -2.24 -17.65 9.11
N GLU A 121 -1.40 -16.82 9.73
CA GLU A 121 -0.73 -17.16 10.99
C GLU A 121 -1.70 -17.32 12.17
N GLU A 122 -2.83 -16.61 12.13
CA GLU A 122 -3.95 -16.81 13.06
C GLU A 122 -4.73 -18.11 12.83
N GLY A 123 -4.36 -18.91 11.81
CA GLY A 123 -5.00 -20.19 11.49
C GLY A 123 -6.38 -20.06 10.86
N ARG A 124 -6.69 -18.92 10.22
CA ARG A 124 -8.02 -18.67 9.63
C ARG A 124 -8.25 -19.40 8.32
N PHE A 125 -7.19 -19.73 7.58
CA PHE A 125 -7.24 -20.44 6.31
C PHE A 125 -5.91 -21.15 6.04
N LEU A 126 -5.89 -22.05 5.05
CA LEU A 126 -4.68 -22.65 4.49
C LEU A 126 -4.38 -22.06 3.11
N LEU A 127 -3.10 -21.95 2.73
CA LEU A 127 -2.72 -21.45 1.39
C LEU A 127 -3.29 -22.31 0.24
N THR A 128 -3.57 -23.59 0.51
CA THR A 128 -4.17 -24.54 -0.44
C THR A 128 -5.69 -24.47 -0.46
N ASP A 129 -6.31 -23.67 0.41
CA ASP A 129 -7.77 -23.54 0.40
C ASP A 129 -8.24 -22.88 -0.89
N PRO A 130 -9.33 -23.36 -1.50
CA PRO A 130 -9.92 -22.69 -2.63
C PRO A 130 -10.54 -21.36 -2.17
N VAL A 131 -10.33 -20.29 -2.93
CA VAL A 131 -10.86 -18.96 -2.61
C VAL A 131 -12.39 -18.92 -2.60
N THR A 132 -13.04 -19.88 -3.25
CA THR A 132 -14.50 -20.04 -3.28
C THR A 132 -15.12 -20.35 -1.93
N LYS A 133 -14.32 -20.71 -0.91
CA LYS A 133 -14.80 -20.78 0.48
C LYS A 133 -15.31 -19.43 1.00
N TRP A 134 -14.74 -18.32 0.52
CA TRP A 134 -15.09 -16.95 0.94
C TRP A 134 -15.69 -16.12 -0.19
N ILE A 135 -15.37 -16.47 -1.44
CA ILE A 135 -15.87 -15.80 -2.65
C ILE A 135 -16.61 -16.85 -3.52
N PRO A 136 -17.74 -17.40 -3.06
CA PRO A 136 -18.48 -18.42 -3.79
C PRO A 136 -19.00 -17.93 -5.15
N GLU A 137 -19.12 -16.62 -5.35
CA GLU A 137 -19.59 -16.00 -6.58
C GLU A 137 -18.72 -16.36 -7.79
N ILE A 138 -17.42 -16.63 -7.60
CA ILE A 138 -16.51 -17.05 -8.67
C ILE A 138 -16.43 -18.57 -8.88
N ALA A 139 -17.32 -19.35 -8.26
CA ALA A 139 -17.43 -20.77 -8.55
C ALA A 139 -17.87 -21.01 -10.00
N GLY A 140 -17.44 -22.14 -10.58
CA GLY A 140 -17.87 -22.54 -11.94
C GLY A 140 -17.20 -21.80 -13.10
N LYS A 141 -16.25 -20.90 -12.84
CA LYS A 141 -15.41 -20.28 -13.88
C LYS A 141 -14.84 -21.34 -14.83
N GLN A 142 -14.88 -21.05 -16.12
CA GLN A 142 -14.25 -21.86 -17.17
C GLN A 142 -12.89 -21.26 -17.56
N VAL A 143 -12.02 -22.04 -18.19
CA VAL A 143 -10.73 -21.58 -18.75
C VAL A 143 -10.87 -21.44 -20.25
N LEU A 144 -10.37 -20.34 -20.82
CA LEU A 144 -10.20 -20.18 -22.26
C LEU A 144 -9.00 -21.00 -22.74
N ILE A 145 -9.20 -21.79 -23.79
CA ILE A 145 -8.15 -22.54 -24.47
C ILE A 145 -8.15 -22.14 -25.93
N GLN A 146 -6.96 -21.87 -26.44
CA GLN A 146 -6.72 -21.56 -27.84
C GLN A 146 -5.79 -22.61 -28.43
N ASP A 147 -6.30 -23.40 -29.36
CA ASP A 147 -5.56 -24.44 -30.07
C ASP A 147 -5.96 -24.50 -31.55
N ASP A 148 -5.54 -25.56 -32.26
CA ASP A 148 -5.82 -25.76 -33.68
C ASP A 148 -7.33 -25.84 -34.01
N ALA A 149 -8.18 -26.14 -33.03
CA ALA A 149 -9.64 -26.17 -33.19
C ALA A 149 -10.29 -24.79 -32.95
N GLY A 150 -9.49 -23.78 -32.58
CA GLY A 150 -9.94 -22.42 -32.27
C GLY A 150 -10.03 -22.14 -30.77
N VAL A 151 -10.86 -21.17 -30.41
CA VAL A 151 -11.07 -20.76 -29.01
C VAL A 151 -12.25 -21.53 -28.44
N HIS A 152 -12.01 -22.27 -27.36
CA HIS A 152 -13.05 -22.99 -26.64
C HIS A 152 -12.86 -22.90 -25.12
N ARG A 153 -13.82 -23.43 -24.36
CA ARG A 153 -13.83 -23.36 -22.89
C ARG A 153 -13.78 -24.75 -22.27
N MET A 154 -13.10 -24.87 -21.14
CA MET A 154 -13.08 -26.10 -20.35
C MET A 154 -13.10 -25.82 -18.85
N THR A 155 -13.47 -26.83 -18.08
CA THR A 155 -13.41 -26.76 -16.62
C THR A 155 -11.95 -26.67 -16.16
N PRO A 156 -11.62 -25.77 -15.20
CA PRO A 156 -10.28 -25.70 -14.63
C PRO A 156 -9.86 -27.05 -14.03
N ARG A 157 -8.58 -27.43 -14.20
CA ARG A 157 -8.03 -28.68 -13.63
C ARG A 157 -8.01 -28.69 -12.10
N GLN A 158 -7.98 -27.51 -11.50
CA GLN A 158 -8.03 -27.29 -10.06
C GLN A 158 -8.69 -25.93 -9.77
N PRO A 159 -9.27 -25.72 -8.57
CA PRO A 159 -9.79 -24.42 -8.18
C PRO A 159 -8.66 -23.41 -7.98
N ILE A 160 -9.00 -22.12 -8.06
CA ILE A 160 -8.09 -21.04 -7.63
C ILE A 160 -7.91 -21.14 -6.11
N THR A 161 -6.66 -21.23 -5.66
CA THR A 161 -6.31 -21.27 -4.23
C THR A 161 -5.91 -19.90 -3.70
N VAL A 162 -5.85 -19.77 -2.36
CA VAL A 162 -5.32 -18.55 -1.73
C VAL A 162 -3.86 -18.29 -2.15
N ARG A 163 -3.06 -19.35 -2.33
CA ARG A 163 -1.70 -19.24 -2.87
C ARG A 163 -1.70 -18.60 -4.26
N ASP A 164 -2.64 -18.98 -5.12
CA ASP A 164 -2.66 -18.48 -6.50
C ASP A 164 -2.93 -16.98 -6.57
N VAL A 165 -3.87 -16.48 -5.75
CA VAL A 165 -4.16 -15.03 -5.72
C VAL A 165 -2.99 -14.21 -5.16
N LEU A 166 -2.23 -14.76 -4.22
CA LEU A 166 -1.00 -14.15 -3.71
C LEU A 166 0.15 -14.18 -4.73
N ALA A 167 0.21 -15.24 -5.56
CA ALA A 167 1.31 -15.50 -6.48
C ALA A 167 1.07 -15.02 -7.92
N HIS A 168 -0.10 -14.44 -8.23
CA HIS A 168 -0.49 -14.06 -9.59
C HIS A 168 -0.57 -15.25 -10.56
N THR A 169 -1.00 -16.42 -10.08
CA THR A 169 -1.12 -17.66 -10.89
C THR A 169 -2.57 -18.09 -11.08
N THR A 170 -3.49 -17.13 -11.20
CA THR A 170 -4.94 -17.37 -11.16
C THR A 170 -5.61 -17.45 -12.53
N GLY A 171 -5.03 -16.77 -13.54
CA GLY A 171 -5.65 -16.56 -14.85
C GLY A 171 -6.86 -15.62 -14.82
N LEU A 172 -7.00 -14.73 -13.83
CA LEU A 172 -8.22 -13.92 -13.64
C LEU A 172 -8.43 -12.79 -14.67
N ASP A 173 -7.44 -12.50 -15.50
CA ASP A 173 -7.45 -11.38 -16.43
C ASP A 173 -7.36 -11.88 -17.89
N PRO A 174 -8.44 -12.48 -18.43
CA PRO A 174 -8.46 -12.97 -19.82
C PRO A 174 -8.23 -11.85 -20.83
N ALA A 175 -7.58 -12.19 -21.94
CA ALA A 175 -7.34 -11.27 -23.05
C ALA A 175 -8.69 -10.80 -23.63
N ARG A 176 -8.85 -9.48 -23.82
CA ARG A 176 -10.12 -8.85 -24.18
C ARG A 176 -10.67 -9.37 -25.51
N GLU A 177 -9.78 -9.61 -26.47
CA GLU A 177 -10.05 -10.13 -27.80
C GLU A 177 -10.59 -11.56 -27.82
N LEU A 178 -10.44 -12.31 -26.71
CA LEU A 178 -10.98 -13.66 -26.55
C LEU A 178 -12.35 -13.69 -25.84
N LEU A 179 -12.87 -12.52 -25.45
CA LEU A 179 -14.15 -12.37 -24.75
C LEU A 179 -15.28 -12.00 -25.72
N THR A 180 -16.50 -12.47 -25.42
CA THR A 180 -17.70 -12.02 -26.13
C THR A 180 -18.02 -10.56 -25.83
N GLU A 181 -18.89 -9.92 -26.62
CA GLU A 181 -19.32 -8.54 -26.36
C GLU A 181 -19.96 -8.38 -24.97
N ASP A 182 -20.82 -9.32 -24.58
CA ASP A 182 -21.46 -9.34 -23.25
C ASP A 182 -20.43 -9.46 -22.12
N GLU A 183 -19.39 -10.27 -22.30
CA GLU A 183 -18.31 -10.40 -21.31
C GLU A 183 -17.43 -9.15 -21.24
N GLN A 184 -17.15 -8.53 -22.39
CA GLN A 184 -16.41 -7.27 -22.41
C GLN A 184 -17.17 -6.16 -21.66
N ALA A 185 -18.49 -6.19 -21.64
CA ALA A 185 -19.32 -5.26 -20.84
C ALA A 185 -19.17 -5.47 -19.32
N LEU A 186 -18.69 -6.65 -18.88
CA LEU A 186 -18.40 -6.94 -17.47
C LEU A 186 -17.06 -6.38 -16.99
N LEU A 187 -16.18 -5.94 -17.90
CA LEU A 187 -14.82 -5.51 -17.56
C LEU A 187 -14.75 -4.16 -16.84
N SER A 188 -15.77 -3.30 -16.92
CA SER A 188 -15.73 -2.00 -16.22
C SER A 188 -15.77 -2.17 -14.70
N ARG A 189 -15.18 -1.21 -13.99
CA ARG A 189 -15.27 -1.16 -12.52
C ARG A 189 -16.65 -0.66 -12.10
N GLU A 190 -17.12 -1.19 -10.97
CA GLU A 190 -18.25 -0.67 -10.19
C GLU A 190 -17.76 0.30 -9.10
N SER A 191 -18.68 0.84 -8.31
CA SER A 191 -18.36 1.81 -7.24
C SER A 191 -17.49 1.24 -6.13
N SER A 192 -17.59 -0.07 -5.86
CA SER A 192 -16.81 -0.79 -4.84
C SER A 192 -15.99 -1.94 -5.44
N LEU A 193 -15.00 -2.39 -4.67
CA LEU A 193 -14.15 -3.55 -5.00
C LEU A 193 -15.00 -4.80 -5.17
N GLU A 194 -15.81 -5.12 -4.17
CA GLU A 194 -16.65 -6.32 -4.15
C GLU A 194 -17.63 -6.35 -5.33
N ALA A 195 -18.36 -5.25 -5.57
CA ALA A 195 -19.28 -5.17 -6.70
C ALA A 195 -18.57 -5.40 -8.04
N THR A 196 -17.34 -4.91 -8.19
CA THR A 196 -16.52 -5.13 -9.38
C THR A 196 -16.14 -6.61 -9.53
N LEU A 197 -15.70 -7.27 -8.46
CA LEU A 197 -15.29 -8.67 -8.51
C LEU A 197 -16.48 -9.61 -8.75
N ILE A 198 -17.64 -9.32 -8.16
CA ILE A 198 -18.88 -10.07 -8.38
C ILE A 198 -19.37 -9.90 -9.82
N LYS A 199 -19.36 -8.66 -10.35
CA LYS A 199 -19.70 -8.42 -11.77
C LYS A 199 -18.82 -9.22 -12.73
N ARG A 200 -17.53 -9.36 -12.42
CA ARG A 200 -16.55 -10.11 -13.21
C ARG A 200 -16.53 -11.62 -12.93
N ALA A 201 -17.36 -12.09 -11.99
CA ALA A 201 -17.40 -13.50 -11.63
C ALA A 201 -17.72 -14.46 -12.80
N PRO A 202 -18.59 -14.11 -13.77
CA PRO A 202 -18.85 -14.94 -14.94
C PRO A 202 -17.70 -15.03 -15.95
N LEU A 203 -16.71 -14.13 -15.89
CA LEU A 203 -15.60 -14.12 -16.86
C LEU A 203 -14.77 -15.40 -16.77
N PRO A 204 -14.32 -15.95 -17.91
CA PRO A 204 -13.45 -17.11 -17.90
C PRO A 204 -12.04 -16.75 -17.43
N LEU A 205 -11.22 -17.77 -17.18
CA LEU A 205 -9.81 -17.64 -16.87
C LEU A 205 -8.97 -17.66 -18.15
N ALA A 206 -7.86 -16.94 -18.15
CA ALA A 206 -6.87 -16.90 -19.22
C ALA A 206 -6.09 -18.23 -19.36
N PHE A 207 -5.87 -18.93 -18.25
CA PHE A 207 -5.16 -20.21 -18.17
C PHE A 207 -5.60 -20.98 -16.91
N HIS A 208 -5.20 -22.25 -16.81
CA HIS A 208 -5.51 -23.06 -15.64
C HIS A 208 -4.81 -22.53 -14.38
N PRO A 209 -5.49 -22.42 -13.22
CA PRO A 209 -4.84 -21.98 -11.98
C PRO A 209 -3.57 -22.78 -11.68
N SER A 210 -2.54 -22.08 -11.17
CA SER A 210 -1.19 -22.57 -10.88
C SER A 210 -0.33 -23.04 -12.06
N GLU A 211 -0.78 -22.88 -13.32
CA GLU A 211 0.01 -23.32 -14.50
C GLU A 211 0.81 -22.22 -15.19
N ASP A 212 0.44 -20.96 -15.00
CA ASP A 212 1.14 -19.80 -15.57
C ASP A 212 1.11 -18.60 -14.61
N TRP A 213 1.83 -17.54 -14.94
CA TRP A 213 1.91 -16.30 -14.18
C TRP A 213 1.36 -15.13 -15.00
N GLN A 214 0.45 -14.37 -14.40
CA GLN A 214 -0.09 -13.15 -15.00
C GLN A 214 -0.32 -12.10 -13.93
N TYR A 215 0.49 -11.03 -14.01
CA TYR A 215 0.24 -9.84 -13.22
C TYR A 215 -1.08 -9.19 -13.60
N GLY A 216 -1.91 -8.92 -12.60
CA GLY A 216 -3.26 -8.44 -12.83
C GLY A 216 -4.06 -8.23 -11.56
N SER A 217 -5.35 -8.54 -11.62
CA SER A 217 -6.33 -8.29 -10.57
C SER A 217 -6.26 -9.24 -9.38
N SER A 218 -5.37 -10.23 -9.37
CA SER A 218 -5.27 -11.22 -8.29
C SER A 218 -5.20 -10.61 -6.89
N THR A 219 -4.53 -9.48 -6.70
CA THR A 219 -4.43 -8.83 -5.37
C THR A 219 -5.70 -8.10 -4.94
N ASP A 220 -6.62 -7.80 -5.86
CA ASP A 220 -7.97 -7.33 -5.50
C ASP A 220 -8.78 -8.46 -4.84
N TYR A 221 -8.54 -9.71 -5.21
CA TYR A 221 -9.09 -10.87 -4.50
C TYR A 221 -8.42 -11.08 -3.14
N VAL A 222 -7.13 -10.77 -2.99
CA VAL A 222 -6.46 -10.77 -1.67
C VAL A 222 -7.13 -9.75 -0.73
N ALA A 223 -7.42 -8.54 -1.23
CA ALA A 223 -8.17 -7.52 -0.50
C ALA A 223 -9.55 -8.01 -0.06
N LEU A 224 -10.36 -8.56 -0.97
CA LEU A 224 -11.68 -9.08 -0.63
C LEU A 224 -11.62 -10.28 0.33
N LEU A 225 -10.60 -11.14 0.21
CA LEU A 225 -10.36 -12.23 1.16
C LEU A 225 -10.08 -11.70 2.56
N VAL A 226 -9.28 -10.65 2.72
CA VAL A 226 -9.05 -10.03 4.05
C VAL A 226 -10.40 -9.63 4.65
N GLU A 227 -11.24 -8.90 3.91
CA GLU A 227 -12.55 -8.44 4.41
C GLU A 227 -13.48 -9.60 4.77
N ARG A 228 -13.62 -10.59 3.86
CA ARG A 228 -14.54 -11.72 4.06
C ARG A 228 -14.05 -12.68 5.15
N ILE A 229 -12.74 -12.79 5.40
CA ILE A 229 -12.16 -13.65 6.45
C ILE A 229 -12.19 -12.95 7.81
N SER A 230 -11.84 -11.66 7.88
CA SER A 230 -11.81 -10.91 9.14
C SER A 230 -13.19 -10.44 9.60
N GLY A 231 -14.10 -10.17 8.65
CA GLY A 231 -15.36 -9.49 8.90
C GLY A 231 -15.23 -7.97 9.05
N GLU A 232 -14.05 -7.41 8.72
CA GLU A 232 -13.73 -5.98 8.86
C GLU A 232 -13.46 -5.35 7.48
N PRO A 233 -13.87 -4.09 7.24
CA PRO A 233 -13.51 -3.38 6.02
C PRO A 233 -11.99 -3.29 5.85
N LEU A 234 -11.49 -3.43 4.62
CA LEU A 234 -10.05 -3.53 4.35
C LEU A 234 -9.30 -2.31 4.90
N LYS A 235 -9.85 -1.11 4.65
CA LYS A 235 -9.24 0.16 5.09
C LYS A 235 -9.02 0.18 6.62
N ASP A 236 -9.96 -0.37 7.38
CA ASP A 236 -9.94 -0.35 8.84
C ASP A 236 -8.99 -1.43 9.36
N PHE A 237 -9.05 -2.63 8.77
CA PHE A 237 -8.10 -3.70 9.07
C PHE A 237 -6.65 -3.26 8.83
N LEU A 238 -6.35 -2.66 7.67
CA LEU A 238 -5.00 -2.17 7.39
C LEU A 238 -4.59 -1.08 8.39
N GLN A 239 -5.47 -0.13 8.68
CA GLN A 239 -5.19 0.96 9.61
C GLN A 239 -4.83 0.40 11.00
N GLU A 240 -5.70 -0.41 11.58
CA GLU A 240 -5.58 -0.89 12.96
C GLU A 240 -4.49 -1.96 13.11
N ARG A 241 -4.32 -2.84 12.12
CA ARG A 241 -3.45 -4.03 12.25
C ARG A 241 -2.05 -3.82 11.68
N ILE A 242 -1.85 -2.84 10.81
CA ILE A 242 -0.56 -2.63 10.12
C ILE A 242 -0.08 -1.18 10.25
N LEU A 243 -0.88 -0.21 9.79
CA LEU A 243 -0.41 1.16 9.63
C LEU A 243 -0.19 1.85 10.98
N ASP A 244 -1.15 1.78 11.90
CA ASP A 244 -1.03 2.35 13.25
C ASP A 244 0.08 1.68 14.07
N PRO A 245 0.17 0.33 14.16
CA PRO A 245 1.26 -0.32 14.87
C PRO A 245 2.64 0.06 14.32
N LEU A 246 2.77 0.23 13.00
CA LEU A 246 4.02 0.64 12.38
C LEU A 246 4.21 2.16 12.33
N ALA A 247 3.31 2.96 12.91
CA ALA A 247 3.35 4.42 12.87
C ALA A 247 3.49 4.98 11.44
N MET A 248 2.78 4.37 10.48
CA MET A 248 2.69 4.81 9.08
C MET A 248 1.59 5.88 8.93
N ASN A 249 1.79 7.01 9.61
CA ASN A 249 0.76 8.03 9.83
C ASN A 249 0.29 8.75 8.55
N ASP A 250 1.06 8.70 7.48
CA ASP A 250 0.80 9.33 6.19
C ASP A 250 0.51 8.30 5.09
N THR A 251 0.13 7.09 5.50
CA THR A 251 -0.34 6.03 4.62
C THR A 251 -1.83 5.85 4.77
N SER A 252 -2.58 5.96 3.67
CA SER A 252 -4.04 5.78 3.69
C SER A 252 -4.60 5.59 2.27
N TYR A 253 -5.82 5.07 2.14
CA TYR A 253 -6.52 5.04 0.85
C TYR A 253 -7.11 6.41 0.46
N VAL A 254 -7.39 7.26 1.45
CA VAL A 254 -7.92 8.61 1.28
C VAL A 254 -7.09 9.55 2.14
N VAL A 255 -6.52 10.58 1.54
CA VAL A 255 -5.66 11.52 2.25
C VAL A 255 -6.52 12.51 3.06
N PRO A 256 -6.31 12.62 4.39
CA PRO A 256 -6.99 13.58 5.24
C PRO A 256 -6.82 15.01 4.73
N ALA A 257 -7.85 15.85 4.88
CA ALA A 257 -7.90 17.18 4.29
C ALA A 257 -6.69 18.06 4.66
N GLU A 258 -6.26 17.96 5.91
CA GLU A 258 -5.13 18.68 6.50
C GLU A 258 -3.74 18.21 6.02
N LYS A 259 -3.67 17.16 5.19
CA LYS A 259 -2.41 16.63 4.62
C LYS A 259 -2.34 16.72 3.10
N ARG A 260 -3.42 17.15 2.43
CA ARG A 260 -3.53 17.10 0.96
C ARG A 260 -2.57 18.04 0.24
N ASP A 261 -2.13 19.10 0.90
CA ASP A 261 -1.10 20.03 0.42
C ASP A 261 0.29 19.40 0.27
N ARG A 262 0.49 18.22 0.87
CA ARG A 262 1.71 17.40 0.75
C ARG A 262 1.63 16.39 -0.40
N VAL A 263 0.49 16.21 -1.06
CA VAL A 263 0.32 15.22 -2.13
C VAL A 263 1.01 15.70 -3.40
N ALA A 264 1.82 14.83 -4.01
CA ALA A 264 2.48 15.11 -5.28
C ALA A 264 1.52 15.05 -6.48
N THR A 265 1.75 15.91 -7.46
CA THR A 265 1.16 15.80 -8.80
C THR A 265 1.67 14.54 -9.49
N VAL A 266 0.78 13.81 -10.16
CA VAL A 266 1.14 12.62 -10.94
C VAL A 266 1.44 13.03 -12.36
N TYR A 267 2.62 12.63 -12.82
CA TYR A 267 3.11 12.85 -14.17
C TYR A 267 3.18 11.54 -14.95
N SER A 268 2.97 11.63 -16.26
CA SER A 268 3.10 10.50 -17.19
C SER A 268 4.05 10.86 -18.33
N PRO A 269 4.87 9.92 -18.83
CA PRO A 269 5.83 10.18 -19.90
C PRO A 269 5.16 10.21 -21.29
N THR A 270 4.13 11.04 -21.45
CA THR A 270 3.33 11.18 -22.68
C THR A 270 3.82 12.28 -23.62
N GLY A 271 4.75 13.11 -23.16
CA GLY A 271 5.34 14.18 -23.96
C GLY A 271 6.38 13.70 -24.98
N PRO A 272 6.84 14.60 -25.87
CA PRO A 272 7.87 14.29 -26.87
C PRO A 272 9.13 13.70 -26.23
N ASN A 273 9.72 12.67 -26.84
CA ASN A 273 10.90 11.96 -26.31
C ASN A 273 10.71 11.39 -24.89
N LYS A 274 9.47 11.03 -24.52
CA LYS A 274 9.10 10.53 -23.19
C LYS A 274 9.30 11.55 -22.08
N THR A 275 9.21 12.84 -22.40
CA THR A 275 9.11 13.86 -21.37
C THR A 275 7.79 13.72 -20.62
N ILE A 276 7.76 14.24 -19.40
CA ILE A 276 6.59 14.19 -18.56
C ILE A 276 5.57 15.28 -18.88
N GLU A 277 4.30 14.91 -18.77
CA GLU A 277 3.15 15.81 -18.76
C GLU A 277 2.25 15.47 -17.56
N VAL A 278 1.45 16.44 -17.11
CA VAL A 278 0.51 16.23 -16.01
C VAL A 278 -0.48 15.15 -16.38
N PHE A 279 -0.54 14.11 -15.57
CA PHE A 279 -1.57 13.09 -15.65
C PHE A 279 -2.72 13.38 -14.70
N ARG A 280 -2.42 13.76 -13.44
CA ARG A 280 -3.41 14.11 -12.42
C ARG A 280 -2.87 15.12 -11.42
N THR A 281 -3.69 16.10 -11.09
CA THR A 281 -3.47 17.10 -10.04
C THR A 281 -3.90 16.56 -8.66
N PRO A 282 -3.33 17.02 -7.53
CA PRO A 282 -3.46 16.38 -6.21
C PRO A 282 -4.88 16.17 -5.65
N GLU A 283 -5.92 16.80 -6.22
CA GLU A 283 -7.32 16.72 -5.75
C GLU A 283 -7.89 15.29 -5.78
N TYR A 284 -7.31 14.39 -6.60
CA TYR A 284 -7.71 12.98 -6.65
C TYR A 284 -7.50 12.22 -5.32
N SER A 285 -6.75 12.81 -4.37
CA SER A 285 -6.47 12.23 -3.05
C SER A 285 -7.62 12.32 -2.04
N SER A 286 -8.70 13.03 -2.38
CA SER A 286 -9.83 13.29 -1.49
C SER A 286 -10.86 12.14 -1.41
N VAL A 287 -10.77 11.16 -2.31
CA VAL A 287 -11.63 9.97 -2.40
C VAL A 287 -10.78 8.76 -2.83
N PRO A 288 -11.28 7.51 -2.72
CA PRO A 288 -10.54 6.35 -3.20
C PRO A 288 -10.26 6.46 -4.71
N PHE A 289 -9.08 6.00 -5.14
CA PHE A 289 -8.57 6.27 -6.49
C PHE A 289 -9.42 5.64 -7.62
N PHE A 290 -10.05 4.49 -7.39
CA PHE A 290 -10.74 3.70 -8.43
C PHE A 290 -12.26 3.75 -8.39
N GLY A 291 -12.85 4.48 -7.45
CA GLY A 291 -14.30 4.55 -7.25
C GLY A 291 -14.65 5.27 -5.95
N SER A 292 -15.94 5.51 -5.72
CA SER A 292 -16.39 6.20 -4.51
C SER A 292 -16.16 5.39 -3.23
N ASP A 293 -16.11 4.06 -3.34
CA ASP A 293 -15.94 3.13 -2.21
C ASP A 293 -15.06 1.93 -2.60
N TYR A 294 -13.99 2.19 -3.36
CA TYR A 294 -13.11 1.16 -3.91
C TYR A 294 -11.77 1.12 -3.18
N TYR A 295 -11.63 0.21 -2.22
CA TYR A 295 -10.39 -0.06 -1.50
C TYR A 295 -9.69 -1.31 -2.07
N GLY A 296 -8.96 -1.12 -3.18
CA GLY A 296 -8.34 -2.21 -3.93
C GLY A 296 -7.02 -2.71 -3.34
N GLY A 297 -6.69 -3.97 -3.61
CA GLY A 297 -5.38 -4.55 -3.28
C GLY A 297 -4.35 -4.37 -4.39
N VAL A 298 -4.79 -4.20 -5.64
CA VAL A 298 -3.89 -3.94 -6.77
C VAL A 298 -3.20 -2.58 -6.64
N ALA A 299 -3.94 -1.56 -6.22
CA ALA A 299 -3.46 -0.21 -5.96
C ALA A 299 -4.54 0.56 -5.18
N GLY A 300 -4.14 1.60 -4.45
CA GLY A 300 -5.10 2.48 -3.77
C GLY A 300 -4.49 3.28 -2.63
N LEU A 301 -3.39 2.81 -2.05
CA LEU A 301 -2.72 3.53 -0.97
C LEU A 301 -1.92 4.72 -1.49
N PHE A 302 -1.93 5.77 -0.68
CA PHE A 302 -0.95 6.83 -0.63
C PHE A 302 0.03 6.52 0.49
N SER A 303 1.27 7.00 0.40
CA SER A 303 2.29 6.84 1.44
C SER A 303 3.43 7.86 1.26
N THR A 304 4.28 7.97 2.28
CA THR A 304 5.59 8.65 2.18
C THR A 304 6.73 7.65 2.06
N ALA A 305 7.93 8.11 1.69
CA ALA A 305 9.14 7.28 1.70
C ALA A 305 9.46 6.76 3.11
N SER A 306 9.25 7.60 4.14
CA SER A 306 9.49 7.26 5.54
C SER A 306 8.55 6.16 6.04
N ASP A 307 7.25 6.25 5.72
CA ASP A 307 6.28 5.23 6.12
C ASP A 307 6.54 3.90 5.41
N TYR A 308 6.81 3.95 4.11
CA TYR A 308 7.09 2.75 3.35
C TYR A 308 8.41 2.08 3.77
N TRP A 309 9.40 2.87 4.23
CA TRP A 309 10.59 2.34 4.89
C TRP A 309 10.25 1.57 6.16
N ARG A 310 9.33 2.04 7.00
CA ARG A 310 8.93 1.31 8.22
C ARG A 310 8.34 -0.05 7.88
N PHE A 311 7.44 -0.11 6.91
CA PHE A 311 6.89 -1.37 6.41
C PHE A 311 7.99 -2.30 5.85
N SER A 312 8.85 -1.76 4.99
CA SER A 312 9.95 -2.54 4.37
C SER A 312 10.95 -3.06 5.40
N GLN A 313 11.27 -2.24 6.41
CA GLN A 313 12.18 -2.61 7.49
C GLN A 313 11.54 -3.64 8.44
N MET A 314 10.22 -3.57 8.67
CA MET A 314 9.47 -4.60 9.41
C MET A 314 9.61 -5.97 8.72
N LEU A 315 9.42 -6.03 7.41
CA LEU A 315 9.62 -7.26 6.64
C LEU A 315 11.07 -7.74 6.69
N LEU A 316 12.05 -6.84 6.48
CA LEU A 316 13.48 -7.18 6.51
C LEU A 316 13.94 -7.75 7.87
N ASN A 317 13.27 -7.36 8.95
CA ASN A 317 13.52 -7.83 10.31
C ASN A 317 12.78 -9.14 10.66
N GLY A 318 12.20 -9.86 9.69
CA GLY A 318 11.42 -11.07 9.95
C GLY A 318 10.08 -10.77 10.64
N GLY A 319 9.35 -9.79 10.11
CA GLY A 319 8.00 -9.46 10.57
C GLY A 319 7.92 -8.51 11.77
N LYS A 320 9.01 -7.81 12.13
CA LYS A 320 9.13 -7.01 13.35
C LYS A 320 9.70 -5.61 13.16
N LEU A 321 9.14 -4.60 13.81
CA LEU A 321 9.78 -3.28 13.94
C LEU A 321 9.71 -2.77 15.38
N GLY A 322 10.87 -2.61 16.03
CA GLY A 322 10.92 -2.21 17.43
C GLY A 322 10.24 -3.23 18.34
N ARG A 323 9.10 -2.86 18.95
CA ARG A 323 8.29 -3.75 19.80
C ARG A 323 7.11 -4.38 19.06
N VAL A 324 6.84 -3.95 17.84
CA VAL A 324 5.69 -4.39 17.04
C VAL A 324 6.09 -5.62 16.23
N GLN A 325 5.30 -6.68 16.31
CA GLN A 325 5.43 -7.90 15.50
C GLN A 325 4.13 -8.08 14.72
N LEU A 326 4.22 -8.15 13.40
CA LEU A 326 3.06 -8.39 12.54
C LEU A 326 3.04 -9.82 11.98
N LEU A 327 4.19 -10.41 11.68
CA LEU A 327 4.33 -11.76 11.15
C LEU A 327 5.44 -12.52 11.88
N SER A 328 5.41 -13.84 11.95
CA SER A 328 6.56 -14.65 12.37
C SER A 328 7.67 -14.65 11.29
N PRO A 329 8.94 -14.93 11.67
CA PRO A 329 10.10 -14.77 10.78
C PRO A 329 10.23 -15.82 9.67
#